data_AF-A0A8C2W6H3-F1
#
_entry.id   AF-A0A8C2W6H3-F1
#
_cell.length_a   1.000
_cell.length_b   1.000
_cell.length_c   1.000
_cell.angle_alpha   90.00
_cell.angle_beta   90.00
_cell.angle_gamma   90.00
#
_symmetry.space_group_name_H-M   'P 1'
#
loop_
_entity.id
_entity.type
_entity.pdbx_description
1 polymer ?
#
loop_
_entity_poly.entity_id
_entity_poly.type
_entity_poly.pdbx_seq_one_letter_code
_entity_poly.pdbx_strand_id
1 'polypeptide(L)'
;PPLPPLLSLLPPLLLLLLLLLGAAEGARVSSSLSTTHHVHHFHNKHGTVPIAINRMPFLTRGGHAGTTYIFGKGGALITYTWPPNDRPSTRMDRLAVGFSTHQRSAVLVRVDSASGLGDYLQLHIDQGTVGVIFNVGTDDITIDEPNAIVSDGKYHVVRFTRSGGNATLQVDSWPVNERYPAGRQLTIFNSQAAIKIGGRDQGRPFQGQVSGLYYNGLKVLALAAESDPNVRTEGHLRLVGEGPSVLLSAETTATTLLADMATTIMETTTTMATTTTRRGRSPTLRDSTTQNTDDLLVASAECPSDDEDLEECEPSTESIQNIYLLWSF
;
A
#
# COMPACT_ATOMS: atom_id res chain seq x y z
N PRO A 1 -50.92 -36.61 -3.00
CA PRO A 1 -50.41 -37.73 -3.83
C PRO A 1 -51.57 -38.51 -4.48
N PRO A 2 -51.36 -39.29 -5.56
CA PRO A 2 -50.09 -39.68 -6.19
C PRO A 2 -49.78 -38.96 -7.53
N LEU A 3 -48.70 -39.40 -8.20
CA LEU A 3 -48.25 -39.09 -9.59
C LEU A 3 -48.21 -40.43 -10.39
N PRO A 4 -47.83 -40.44 -11.69
CA PRO A 4 -48.21 -39.62 -12.85
C PRO A 4 -48.74 -40.54 -14.00
N PRO A 5 -48.52 -40.22 -15.29
CA PRO A 5 -47.45 -40.92 -16.03
C PRO A 5 -46.61 -40.03 -16.99
N LEU A 6 -45.54 -40.60 -17.55
CA LEU A 6 -44.58 -39.96 -18.48
C LEU A 6 -44.88 -40.23 -19.97
N LEU A 7 -44.51 -39.27 -20.85
CA LEU A 7 -44.03 -39.39 -22.25
C LEU A 7 -43.63 -37.94 -22.71
N SER A 8 -42.69 -37.65 -23.64
CA SER A 8 -41.52 -38.38 -24.17
C SER A 8 -40.66 -37.53 -25.13
N LEU A 9 -39.33 -37.58 -25.00
CA LEU A 9 -38.28 -37.23 -25.99
C LEU A 9 -38.07 -35.76 -26.49
N LEU A 10 -36.89 -35.57 -27.11
CA LEU A 10 -36.19 -34.38 -27.67
C LEU A 10 -35.56 -34.81 -29.02
N PRO A 11 -34.89 -33.96 -29.85
CA PRO A 11 -34.87 -32.49 -29.95
C PRO A 11 -35.27 -31.93 -31.36
N PRO A 12 -34.43 -31.29 -32.24
CA PRO A 12 -34.67 -29.88 -32.62
C PRO A 12 -34.67 -29.54 -34.15
N LEU A 13 -34.70 -28.23 -34.44
CA LEU A 13 -34.16 -27.55 -35.64
C LEU A 13 -35.00 -27.50 -36.95
N LEU A 14 -35.98 -26.59 -37.00
CA LEU A 14 -36.44 -25.82 -38.18
C LEU A 14 -37.21 -24.59 -37.66
N LEU A 15 -37.35 -23.43 -38.33
CA LEU A 15 -37.03 -23.04 -39.70
C LEU A 15 -36.52 -21.58 -39.76
N LEU A 16 -35.58 -21.31 -40.67
CA LEU A 16 -35.03 -19.98 -40.98
C LEU A 16 -35.78 -19.36 -42.19
N LEU A 17 -36.56 -18.27 -42.01
CA LEU A 17 -36.73 -17.18 -43.00
C LEU A 17 -37.53 -15.97 -42.48
N LEU A 18 -37.23 -14.77 -43.02
CA LEU A 18 -37.66 -13.38 -42.69
C LEU A 18 -36.51 -12.58 -42.03
N LEU A 19 -35.47 -12.13 -42.74
CA LEU A 19 -35.35 -11.54 -44.09
C LEU A 19 -36.12 -10.22 -44.32
N LEU A 20 -35.33 -9.13 -44.32
CA LEU A 20 -35.44 -7.87 -45.10
C LEU A 20 -36.67 -6.96 -44.96
N LEU A 21 -36.43 -5.75 -44.47
CA LEU A 21 -36.42 -4.46 -45.19
C LEU A 21 -35.87 -3.38 -44.23
N GLY A 22 -35.03 -2.38 -44.55
CA GLY A 22 -34.14 -2.06 -45.69
C GLY A 22 -32.88 -1.34 -45.14
N ALA A 23 -31.75 -1.21 -45.84
CA ALA A 23 -31.50 -0.35 -47.01
C ALA A 23 -31.69 1.17 -46.70
N ALA A 24 -30.75 2.09 -46.95
CA ALA A 24 -29.43 1.96 -47.62
C ALA A 24 -28.44 3.10 -47.28
N GLU A 25 -27.15 2.85 -47.57
CA GLU A 25 -26.06 3.76 -48.03
C GLU A 25 -25.69 5.08 -47.30
N GLY A 26 -24.38 5.37 -47.26
CA GLY A 26 -23.85 6.62 -46.69
C GLY A 26 -22.31 6.79 -46.71
N ALA A 27 -21.59 6.16 -47.64
CA ALA A 27 -20.12 6.19 -47.65
C ALA A 27 -19.53 7.44 -48.36
N ARG A 28 -18.77 8.27 -47.64
CA ARG A 28 -17.84 9.28 -48.20
C ARG A 28 -16.55 9.38 -47.37
N VAL A 29 -15.49 9.88 -48.00
CA VAL A 29 -14.10 9.84 -47.53
C VAL A 29 -13.46 11.22 -47.67
N SER A 30 -12.57 11.57 -46.72
CA SER A 30 -11.77 12.81 -46.67
C SER A 30 -12.59 14.11 -46.46
N SER A 31 -12.01 15.23 -45.99
CA SER A 31 -10.58 15.57 -45.78
C SER A 31 -10.37 16.37 -44.49
N SER A 32 -9.12 16.53 -44.09
CA SER A 32 -8.70 17.44 -43.02
C SER A 32 -8.59 18.88 -43.50
N LEU A 33 -8.89 19.84 -42.61
CA LEU A 33 -8.40 21.22 -42.75
C LEU A 33 -8.06 21.82 -41.39
N SER A 34 -7.02 22.64 -41.35
CA SER A 34 -6.56 23.35 -40.15
C SER A 34 -7.22 24.72 -40.04
N THR A 35 -7.29 25.29 -38.83
CA THR A 35 -7.56 26.72 -38.66
C THR A 35 -6.76 27.26 -37.48
N THR A 36 -5.72 28.02 -37.79
CA THR A 36 -4.90 28.79 -36.85
C THR A 36 -5.59 30.11 -36.49
N HIS A 37 -5.58 30.49 -35.21
CA HIS A 37 -5.86 31.87 -34.80
C HIS A 37 -4.76 32.42 -33.88
N HIS A 38 -4.66 33.75 -33.82
CA HIS A 38 -3.37 34.43 -33.62
C HIS A 38 -2.96 34.72 -32.18
N VAL A 39 -1.63 34.79 -32.03
CA VAL A 39 -0.88 35.29 -30.87
C VAL A 39 -1.31 36.71 -30.47
N HIS A 40 -1.45 36.95 -29.16
CA HIS A 40 -1.22 38.26 -28.56
C HIS A 40 0.01 38.20 -27.64
N HIS A 41 0.91 39.16 -27.79
CA HIS A 41 2.21 39.21 -27.12
C HIS A 41 2.19 40.29 -26.02
N PHE A 42 2.56 39.95 -24.79
CA PHE A 42 3.08 40.92 -23.81
C PHE A 42 4.09 40.25 -22.86
N HIS A 43 5.02 41.03 -22.30
CA HIS A 43 6.27 40.51 -21.74
C HIS A 43 6.33 40.50 -20.21
N ASN A 44 6.60 39.30 -19.67
CA ASN A 44 7.66 38.97 -18.71
C ASN A 44 7.79 39.76 -17.38
N LYS A 45 7.59 39.05 -16.27
CA LYS A 45 8.43 39.12 -15.05
C LYS A 45 8.35 37.79 -14.27
N HIS A 46 9.27 37.56 -13.34
CA HIS A 46 9.58 36.23 -12.79
C HIS A 46 8.44 35.51 -12.03
N GLY A 47 8.45 34.18 -12.11
CA GLY A 47 7.53 33.28 -11.39
C GLY A 47 7.69 31.81 -11.81
N THR A 48 8.86 31.20 -11.62
CA THR A 48 9.14 29.83 -12.08
C THR A 48 8.49 28.76 -11.18
N VAL A 49 7.40 28.13 -11.65
CA VAL A 49 6.81 26.96 -11.03
C VAL A 49 6.32 25.95 -12.09
N PRO A 50 6.91 24.74 -12.20
CA PRO A 50 6.44 23.70 -13.12
C PRO A 50 5.86 22.48 -12.38
N ILE A 51 4.62 22.57 -11.88
CA ILE A 51 3.89 21.39 -11.34
C ILE A 51 3.20 20.65 -12.49
N ALA A 52 4.00 20.00 -13.34
CA ALA A 52 3.53 19.19 -14.45
C ALA A 52 3.21 17.74 -14.01
N ILE A 53 2.20 17.56 -13.15
CA ILE A 53 1.68 16.23 -12.76
C ILE A 53 0.85 15.65 -13.92
N ASN A 54 1.48 15.44 -15.08
CA ASN A 54 0.89 14.81 -16.27
C ASN A 54 1.94 14.44 -17.33
N ARG A 55 3.03 13.74 -16.94
CA ARG A 55 3.88 12.89 -17.82
C ARG A 55 4.88 12.07 -17.00
N MET A 56 4.72 10.75 -17.02
CA MET A 56 5.71 9.77 -16.54
C MET A 56 6.02 8.76 -17.66
N PRO A 57 6.92 9.07 -18.61
CA PRO A 57 7.30 8.17 -19.68
C PRO A 57 8.46 7.25 -19.26
N PHE A 58 8.19 6.20 -18.49
CA PHE A 58 9.16 5.14 -18.24
C PHE A 58 8.66 3.80 -18.79
N LEU A 59 8.80 3.65 -20.12
CA LEU A 59 8.48 2.43 -20.85
C LEU A 59 9.59 1.39 -20.68
N THR A 60 9.70 0.79 -19.49
CA THR A 60 10.21 -0.58 -19.41
C THR A 60 9.26 -1.52 -20.16
N ARG A 61 9.83 -2.57 -20.75
CA ARG A 61 9.16 -3.43 -21.75
C ARG A 61 8.08 -4.31 -21.13
N GLY A 62 6.92 -3.73 -20.85
CA GLY A 62 5.68 -4.42 -20.47
C GLY A 62 5.04 -3.87 -19.19
N GLY A 63 3.95 -3.11 -19.36
CA GLY A 63 2.85 -2.92 -18.39
C GLY A 63 3.11 -2.19 -17.07
N HIS A 64 4.18 -2.52 -16.35
CA HIS A 64 4.30 -2.28 -14.91
C HIS A 64 4.72 -0.85 -14.56
N ALA A 65 3.89 -0.15 -13.79
CA ALA A 65 4.16 1.22 -13.33
C ALA A 65 4.80 1.24 -11.93
N GLY A 66 6.08 1.61 -11.86
CA GLY A 66 6.84 1.75 -10.60
C GLY A 66 7.52 0.46 -10.13
N THR A 67 8.09 0.52 -8.92
CA THR A 67 8.90 -0.58 -8.34
C THR A 67 8.12 -1.88 -8.33
N THR A 68 8.73 -2.93 -8.88
CA THR A 68 8.07 -4.20 -9.20
C THR A 68 8.84 -5.38 -8.62
N TYR A 69 8.12 -6.32 -8.01
CA TYR A 69 8.67 -7.54 -7.42
C TYR A 69 7.97 -8.79 -7.98
N ILE A 70 8.75 -9.84 -8.17
CA ILE A 70 8.28 -11.18 -8.54
C ILE A 70 8.25 -12.04 -7.27
N PHE A 71 7.06 -12.59 -7.00
CA PHE A 71 6.80 -13.56 -5.94
C PHE A 71 6.86 -14.95 -6.59
N GLY A 72 7.88 -15.73 -6.22
CA GLY A 72 8.21 -17.01 -6.83
C GLY A 72 7.47 -18.21 -6.24
N LYS A 73 7.74 -19.40 -6.80
CA LYS A 73 7.22 -20.67 -6.28
C LYS A 73 7.64 -20.86 -4.82
N GLY A 74 6.70 -21.22 -3.96
CA GLY A 74 6.85 -21.28 -2.50
C GLY A 74 6.37 -20.02 -1.77
N GLY A 75 6.08 -18.95 -2.51
CA GLY A 75 5.63 -17.67 -1.97
C GLY A 75 6.77 -16.83 -1.39
N ALA A 76 6.44 -15.58 -1.14
CA ALA A 76 7.28 -14.63 -0.42
C ALA A 76 6.41 -13.71 0.45
N LEU A 77 7.04 -12.98 1.35
CA LEU A 77 6.39 -11.99 2.21
C LEU A 77 7.25 -10.72 2.21
N ILE A 78 6.63 -9.56 1.95
CA ILE A 78 7.21 -8.25 2.29
C ILE A 78 6.36 -7.69 3.42
N THR A 79 6.98 -7.31 4.53
CA THR A 79 6.31 -6.76 5.71
C THR A 79 6.91 -5.40 6.05
N TYR A 80 6.15 -4.34 5.88
CA TYR A 80 6.43 -3.03 6.50
C TYR A 80 5.79 -2.98 7.88
N THR A 81 6.53 -2.57 8.91
CA THR A 81 6.05 -2.48 10.29
C THR A 81 6.14 -1.05 10.78
N TRP A 82 5.02 -0.43 11.16
CA TRP A 82 5.10 0.92 11.77
C TRP A 82 5.79 0.85 13.14
N PRO A 83 6.72 1.78 13.44
CA PRO A 83 7.19 1.99 14.81
C PRO A 83 6.00 2.17 15.78
N PRO A 84 6.08 1.68 17.03
CA PRO A 84 4.90 1.63 17.91
C PRO A 84 4.17 2.96 18.14
N ASN A 85 4.92 4.07 18.11
CA ASN A 85 4.38 5.43 18.31
C ASN A 85 3.78 6.04 17.03
N ASP A 86 4.17 5.55 15.86
CA ASP A 86 3.85 6.12 14.54
C ASP A 86 2.69 5.38 13.85
N ARG A 87 2.02 4.47 14.57
CA ARG A 87 0.92 3.64 14.06
C ARG A 87 -0.33 4.48 13.76
N PRO A 88 -0.73 4.65 12.50
CA PRO A 88 -1.87 5.51 12.17
C PRO A 88 -3.20 4.88 12.58
N SER A 89 -4.17 5.73 12.89
CA SER A 89 -5.58 5.37 13.04
C SER A 89 -6.40 6.19 12.05
N THR A 90 -7.10 5.55 11.10
CA THR A 90 -7.66 6.24 9.92
C THR A 90 -9.19 6.12 9.83
N ARG A 91 -9.86 7.22 9.44
CA ARG A 91 -11.28 7.18 9.03
C ARG A 91 -11.46 6.89 7.54
N MET A 92 -10.42 7.09 6.74
CA MET A 92 -10.41 6.83 5.30
C MET A 92 -9.12 6.12 4.91
N ASP A 93 -9.20 5.16 4.00
CA ASP A 93 -8.03 4.48 3.45
C ASP A 93 -8.05 4.53 1.91
N ARG A 94 -6.86 4.51 1.31
CA ARG A 94 -6.66 4.41 -0.14
C ARG A 94 -5.55 3.40 -0.44
N LEU A 95 -5.92 2.28 -1.06
CA LEU A 95 -5.05 1.21 -1.50
C LEU A 95 -5.06 1.15 -3.04
N ALA A 96 -3.90 1.12 -3.67
CA ALA A 96 -3.77 0.85 -5.10
C ALA A 96 -2.57 -0.05 -5.38
N VAL A 97 -2.72 -1.02 -6.28
CA VAL A 97 -1.65 -1.95 -6.64
C VAL A 97 -1.84 -2.50 -8.05
N GLY A 98 -0.74 -2.64 -8.80
CA GLY A 98 -0.74 -3.37 -10.06
C GLY A 98 -0.12 -4.76 -9.89
N PHE A 99 -0.71 -5.80 -10.45
CA PHE A 99 -0.19 -7.18 -10.35
C PHE A 99 -0.44 -8.01 -11.62
N SER A 100 0.18 -9.17 -11.72
CA SER A 100 -0.17 -10.21 -12.69
C SER A 100 -0.01 -11.61 -12.08
N THR A 101 -0.97 -12.52 -12.32
CA THR A 101 -0.92 -13.90 -11.83
C THR A 101 -1.79 -14.85 -12.65
N HIS A 102 -1.54 -16.16 -12.51
CA HIS A 102 -2.44 -17.24 -12.94
C HIS A 102 -3.16 -17.93 -11.75
N GLN A 103 -2.93 -17.49 -10.51
CA GLN A 103 -3.58 -18.07 -9.33
C GLN A 103 -5.04 -17.62 -9.25
N ARG A 104 -5.93 -18.55 -8.92
CA ARG A 104 -7.35 -18.28 -8.65
C ARG A 104 -7.67 -18.03 -7.17
N SER A 105 -6.73 -18.23 -6.25
CA SER A 105 -6.91 -17.93 -4.83
C SER A 105 -5.58 -17.56 -4.20
N ALA A 106 -5.48 -16.34 -3.66
CA ALA A 106 -4.26 -15.78 -3.05
C ALA A 106 -4.60 -14.54 -2.20
N VAL A 107 -3.79 -14.21 -1.19
CA VAL A 107 -3.83 -12.90 -0.51
C VAL A 107 -2.70 -12.02 -1.06
N LEU A 108 -3.03 -10.82 -1.53
CA LEU A 108 -2.07 -9.92 -2.17
C LEU A 108 -1.50 -8.93 -1.16
N VAL A 109 -2.37 -8.23 -0.43
CA VAL A 109 -2.01 -7.24 0.58
C VAL A 109 -2.93 -7.41 1.79
N ARG A 110 -2.34 -7.43 2.99
CA ARG A 110 -3.06 -7.37 4.26
C ARG A 110 -2.48 -6.28 5.14
N VAL A 111 -3.32 -5.47 5.75
CA VAL A 111 -2.96 -4.53 6.81
C VAL A 111 -3.58 -5.05 8.10
N ASP A 112 -2.78 -5.18 9.15
CA ASP A 112 -3.22 -5.63 10.47
C ASP A 112 -3.04 -4.51 11.50
N SER A 113 -4.01 -4.37 12.42
CA SER A 113 -3.91 -3.52 13.60
C SER A 113 -2.94 -4.09 14.65
N ALA A 114 -2.67 -3.28 15.69
CA ALA A 114 -1.96 -3.73 16.87
C ALA A 114 -2.67 -4.91 17.56
N SER A 115 -1.87 -5.82 18.14
CA SER A 115 -2.34 -7.05 18.78
C SER A 115 -3.44 -6.78 19.81
N GLY A 116 -4.61 -7.43 19.63
CA GLY A 116 -5.76 -7.30 20.51
C GLY A 116 -6.86 -6.35 20.02
N LEU A 117 -6.64 -5.55 18.97
CA LEU A 117 -7.68 -4.66 18.41
C LEU A 117 -8.60 -5.38 17.42
N GLY A 118 -8.07 -6.26 16.57
CA GLY A 118 -8.85 -7.07 15.63
C GLY A 118 -9.15 -6.41 14.28
N ASP A 119 -9.08 -5.09 14.18
CA ASP A 119 -9.23 -4.37 12.91
C ASP A 119 -8.22 -4.85 11.86
N TYR A 120 -8.65 -4.98 10.60
CA TYR A 120 -7.81 -5.39 9.49
C TYR A 120 -8.37 -4.97 8.13
N LEU A 121 -7.52 -5.01 7.09
CA LEU A 121 -7.90 -4.81 5.69
C LEU A 121 -7.15 -5.81 4.82
N GLN A 122 -7.85 -6.59 3.98
CA GLN A 122 -7.25 -7.64 3.17
C GLN A 122 -7.73 -7.64 1.71
N LEU A 123 -6.84 -7.22 0.81
CA LEU A 123 -6.98 -7.40 -0.64
C LEU A 123 -6.53 -8.81 -1.04
N HIS A 124 -7.40 -9.52 -1.74
CA HIS A 124 -7.20 -10.90 -2.12
C HIS A 124 -7.78 -11.21 -3.51
N ILE A 125 -7.41 -12.36 -4.06
CA ILE A 125 -8.06 -12.99 -5.20
C ILE A 125 -8.79 -14.21 -4.68
N ASP A 126 -10.04 -14.42 -5.08
CA ASP A 126 -10.70 -15.73 -4.96
C ASP A 126 -11.50 -16.07 -6.22
N GLN A 127 -11.62 -17.37 -6.52
CA GLN A 127 -12.14 -17.93 -7.78
C GLN A 127 -11.54 -17.38 -9.10
N GLY A 128 -10.55 -16.49 -9.04
CA GLY A 128 -9.95 -15.77 -10.17
C GLY A 128 -10.37 -14.30 -10.29
N THR A 129 -11.23 -13.81 -9.40
CA THR A 129 -11.71 -12.41 -9.29
C THR A 129 -11.07 -11.71 -8.08
N VAL A 130 -11.20 -10.39 -7.99
CA VAL A 130 -10.65 -9.58 -6.89
C VAL A 130 -11.69 -9.35 -5.80
N GLY A 131 -11.28 -9.49 -4.53
CA GLY A 131 -12.07 -9.13 -3.36
C GLY A 131 -11.28 -8.32 -2.34
N VAL A 132 -11.96 -7.46 -1.59
CA VAL A 132 -11.44 -6.82 -0.37
C VAL A 132 -12.39 -7.12 0.78
N ILE A 133 -11.82 -7.56 1.90
CA ILE A 133 -12.54 -7.77 3.16
C ILE A 133 -11.83 -6.98 4.26
N PHE A 134 -12.58 -6.25 5.09
CA PHE A 134 -12.02 -5.43 6.17
C PHE A 134 -12.93 -5.39 7.40
N ASN A 135 -12.34 -5.12 8.55
CA ASN A 135 -13.04 -4.88 9.82
C ASN A 135 -12.43 -3.65 10.52
N VAL A 136 -13.28 -2.86 11.18
CA VAL A 136 -12.94 -1.61 11.89
C VAL A 136 -13.66 -1.52 13.25
N GLY A 137 -13.84 -2.67 13.91
CA GLY A 137 -14.44 -2.83 15.24
C GLY A 137 -15.92 -3.25 15.24
N THR A 138 -16.46 -3.68 14.10
CA THR A 138 -17.83 -4.20 13.95
C THR A 138 -17.81 -5.51 13.16
N ASP A 139 -18.61 -5.65 12.10
CA ASP A 139 -18.67 -6.85 11.27
C ASP A 139 -17.64 -6.79 10.12
N ASP A 140 -17.30 -7.96 9.56
CA ASP A 140 -16.46 -8.04 8.36
C ASP A 140 -17.22 -7.53 7.13
N ILE A 141 -16.72 -6.47 6.50
CA ILE A 141 -17.31 -5.84 5.32
C ILE A 141 -16.55 -6.30 4.08
N THR A 142 -17.27 -6.94 3.15
CA THR A 142 -16.74 -7.38 1.85
C THR A 142 -17.07 -6.40 0.71
N ILE A 143 -16.21 -6.33 -0.29
CA ILE A 143 -16.51 -5.73 -1.60
C ILE A 143 -15.67 -6.42 -2.67
N ASP A 144 -16.32 -6.85 -3.74
CA ASP A 144 -15.74 -7.76 -4.73
C ASP A 144 -15.97 -7.23 -6.15
N GLU A 145 -15.14 -7.67 -7.11
CA GLU A 145 -15.33 -7.45 -8.53
C GLU A 145 -15.53 -8.79 -9.25
N PRO A 146 -16.77 -9.33 -9.28
CA PRO A 146 -17.04 -10.65 -9.83
C PRO A 146 -16.92 -10.73 -11.36
N ASN A 147 -16.87 -9.59 -12.07
CA ASN A 147 -16.87 -9.54 -13.53
C ASN A 147 -15.45 -9.54 -14.12
N ALA A 148 -14.45 -9.07 -13.36
CA ALA A 148 -13.06 -9.00 -13.80
C ALA A 148 -12.26 -10.24 -13.40
N ILE A 149 -12.06 -11.17 -14.34
CA ILE A 149 -11.12 -12.28 -14.19
C ILE A 149 -9.69 -11.75 -14.29
N VAL A 150 -8.96 -11.75 -13.18
CA VAL A 150 -7.57 -11.25 -13.05
C VAL A 150 -6.51 -12.36 -13.02
N SER A 151 -6.94 -13.63 -13.01
CA SER A 151 -6.05 -14.81 -12.99
C SER A 151 -5.63 -15.28 -14.39
N ASP A 152 -5.58 -14.39 -15.39
CA ASP A 152 -5.31 -14.75 -16.79
C ASP A 152 -3.82 -14.58 -17.19
N GLY A 153 -2.99 -14.06 -16.28
CA GLY A 153 -1.57 -13.78 -16.48
C GLY A 153 -1.23 -12.38 -17.01
N LYS A 154 -2.22 -11.58 -17.40
CA LYS A 154 -2.02 -10.18 -17.81
C LYS A 154 -1.82 -9.29 -16.58
N TYR A 155 -1.47 -8.03 -16.87
CA TYR A 155 -1.31 -7.00 -15.86
C TYR A 155 -2.65 -6.31 -15.58
N HIS A 156 -3.02 -6.26 -14.31
CA HIS A 156 -4.22 -5.60 -13.80
C HIS A 156 -3.85 -4.58 -12.71
N VAL A 157 -4.63 -3.51 -12.59
CA VAL A 157 -4.49 -2.49 -11.53
C VAL A 157 -5.77 -2.41 -10.71
N VAL A 158 -5.65 -2.66 -9.42
CA VAL A 158 -6.77 -2.55 -8.46
C VAL A 158 -6.66 -1.24 -7.69
N ARG A 159 -7.80 -0.60 -7.47
CA ARG A 159 -7.97 0.59 -6.62
C ARG A 159 -9.09 0.32 -5.62
N PHE A 160 -8.81 0.51 -4.35
CA PHE A 160 -9.77 0.40 -3.25
C PHE A 160 -9.75 1.68 -2.41
N THR A 161 -10.92 2.13 -1.99
CA THR A 161 -11.05 3.19 -0.98
C THR A 161 -12.00 2.79 0.12
N ARG A 162 -11.72 3.22 1.35
CA ARG A 162 -12.62 3.12 2.50
C ARG A 162 -12.95 4.52 3.02
N SER A 163 -14.16 4.73 3.51
CA SER A 163 -14.60 5.92 4.24
C SER A 163 -15.59 5.49 5.33
N GLY A 164 -15.12 5.35 6.56
CA GLY A 164 -15.87 4.71 7.63
C GLY A 164 -16.11 3.22 7.34
N GLY A 165 -17.37 2.78 7.37
CA GLY A 165 -17.78 1.46 6.88
C GLY A 165 -18.04 1.41 5.36
N ASN A 166 -18.13 2.54 4.67
CA ASN A 166 -18.36 2.56 3.23
C ASN A 166 -17.06 2.25 2.47
N ALA A 167 -17.16 1.58 1.33
CA ALA A 167 -16.00 1.27 0.49
C ALA A 167 -16.30 1.35 -1.01
N THR A 168 -15.24 1.52 -1.80
CA THR A 168 -15.29 1.38 -3.26
C THR A 168 -14.18 0.45 -3.74
N LEU A 169 -14.42 -0.27 -4.82
CA LEU A 169 -13.46 -1.15 -5.49
C LEU A 169 -13.54 -0.94 -7.01
N GLN A 170 -12.39 -0.87 -7.67
CA GLN A 170 -12.29 -0.84 -9.13
C GLN A 170 -11.11 -1.70 -9.58
N VAL A 171 -11.34 -2.49 -10.63
CA VAL A 171 -10.29 -3.19 -11.39
C VAL A 171 -10.12 -2.50 -12.75
N ASP A 172 -8.89 -2.18 -13.14
CA ASP A 172 -8.48 -1.58 -14.41
C ASP A 172 -9.26 -0.31 -14.81
N SER A 173 -10.31 -0.50 -15.62
CA SER A 173 -11.26 0.49 -16.12
C SER A 173 -12.68 -0.08 -16.20
N TRP A 174 -12.96 -1.12 -15.41
CA TRP A 174 -14.32 -1.57 -15.12
C TRP A 174 -15.08 -0.48 -14.34
N PRO A 175 -16.41 -0.56 -14.24
CA PRO A 175 -17.20 0.28 -13.33
C PRO A 175 -16.64 0.27 -11.90
N VAL A 176 -16.93 1.31 -11.14
CA VAL A 176 -16.61 1.34 -9.71
C VAL A 176 -17.73 0.62 -8.97
N ASN A 177 -17.39 -0.44 -8.23
CA ASN A 177 -18.32 -1.06 -7.29
C ASN A 177 -18.29 -0.28 -5.98
N GLU A 178 -19.45 -0.12 -5.34
CA GLU A 178 -19.62 0.61 -4.10
C GLU A 178 -20.31 -0.28 -3.06
N ARG A 179 -19.87 -0.19 -1.79
CA ARG A 179 -20.44 -0.93 -0.66
C ARG A 179 -20.85 0.06 0.43
N TYR A 180 -22.13 0.02 0.76
CA TYR A 180 -22.76 0.75 1.86
C TYR A 180 -23.34 -0.27 2.84
N PRO A 181 -22.65 -0.60 3.96
CA PRO A 181 -23.19 -1.55 4.93
C PRO A 181 -24.43 -0.99 5.64
N ALA A 182 -25.37 -1.87 5.98
CA ALA A 182 -26.50 -1.50 6.83
C ALA A 182 -26.07 -1.35 8.30
N GLY A 183 -26.89 -0.63 9.09
CA GLY A 183 -26.69 -0.46 10.53
C GLY A 183 -25.58 0.52 10.92
N ARG A 184 -25.32 0.63 12.23
CA ARG A 184 -24.31 1.52 12.80
C ARG A 184 -22.94 0.85 12.79
N GLN A 185 -22.16 1.11 11.75
CA GLN A 185 -20.77 0.68 11.66
C GLN A 185 -19.84 1.59 12.47
N LEU A 186 -18.74 1.05 12.99
CA LEU A 186 -17.60 1.86 13.40
C LEU A 186 -16.83 2.36 12.16
N THR A 187 -15.94 3.35 12.37
CA THR A 187 -15.38 4.14 11.26
C THR A 187 -13.87 4.26 11.25
N ILE A 188 -13.18 3.90 12.34
CA ILE A 188 -11.74 4.08 12.50
C ILE A 188 -11.07 2.71 12.40
N PHE A 189 -10.11 2.56 11.49
CA PHE A 189 -9.16 1.45 11.51
C PHE A 189 -8.02 1.85 12.46
N ASN A 190 -7.95 1.22 13.63
CA ASN A 190 -7.14 1.68 14.77
C ASN A 190 -5.72 1.08 14.77
N SER A 191 -4.74 1.92 15.10
CA SER A 191 -3.33 1.56 15.37
C SER A 191 -2.76 0.52 14.40
N GLN A 192 -2.76 0.86 13.11
CA GLN A 192 -2.25 0.00 12.04
C GLN A 192 -0.77 -0.34 12.32
N ALA A 193 -0.47 -1.64 12.45
CA ALA A 193 0.82 -2.11 12.96
C ALA A 193 1.73 -2.68 11.87
N ALA A 194 1.17 -3.32 10.84
CA ALA A 194 1.95 -3.81 9.70
C ALA A 194 1.17 -3.83 8.38
N ILE A 195 1.87 -3.60 7.27
CA ILE A 195 1.43 -3.89 5.89
C ILE A 195 2.21 -5.12 5.43
N LYS A 196 1.50 -6.19 5.08
CA LYS A 196 2.04 -7.46 4.59
C LYS A 196 1.65 -7.68 3.15
N ILE A 197 2.57 -8.16 2.33
CA ILE A 197 2.40 -8.32 0.88
C ILE A 197 2.84 -9.72 0.50
N GLY A 198 1.98 -10.46 -0.21
CA GLY A 198 2.27 -11.81 -0.71
C GLY A 198 1.59 -12.97 0.01
N GLY A 199 0.81 -12.73 1.08
CA GLY A 199 -0.16 -13.69 1.62
C GLY A 199 0.40 -14.98 2.24
N ARG A 200 1.73 -15.10 2.36
CA ARG A 200 2.43 -16.31 2.86
C ARG A 200 2.11 -16.61 4.33
N ASP A 201 1.90 -15.58 5.15
CA ASP A 201 1.45 -15.71 6.55
C ASP A 201 -0.04 -16.06 6.68
N GLN A 202 -0.84 -15.75 5.66
CA GLN A 202 -2.28 -16.04 5.60
C GLN A 202 -2.60 -17.43 4.98
N GLY A 203 -1.59 -18.28 4.79
CA GLY A 203 -1.74 -19.61 4.17
C GLY A 203 -2.15 -19.60 2.69
N ARG A 204 -2.30 -18.42 2.07
CA ARG A 204 -2.71 -18.21 0.67
C ARG A 204 -1.62 -17.44 -0.10
N PRO A 205 -0.41 -18.02 -0.25
CA PRO A 205 0.74 -17.32 -0.81
C PRO A 205 0.52 -16.90 -2.26
N PHE A 206 0.73 -15.62 -2.53
CA PHE A 206 0.75 -15.07 -3.88
C PHE A 206 2.00 -15.53 -4.65
N GLN A 207 1.81 -15.83 -5.93
CA GLN A 207 2.84 -16.11 -6.91
C GLN A 207 2.49 -15.35 -8.20
N GLY A 208 3.43 -14.56 -8.71
CA GLY A 208 3.18 -13.62 -9.80
C GLY A 208 4.06 -12.38 -9.70
N GLN A 209 3.60 -11.26 -10.26
CA GLN A 209 4.26 -9.95 -10.13
C GLN A 209 3.39 -9.00 -9.31
N VAL A 210 3.99 -8.15 -8.48
CA VAL A 210 3.33 -7.05 -7.77
C VAL A 210 4.15 -5.77 -7.99
N SER A 211 3.48 -4.66 -8.26
CA SER A 211 4.10 -3.40 -8.71
C SER A 211 3.34 -2.19 -8.19
N GLY A 212 4.05 -1.09 -7.98
CA GLY A 212 3.43 0.22 -7.75
C GLY A 212 2.50 0.31 -6.53
N LEU A 213 2.64 -0.58 -5.55
CA LEU A 213 1.79 -0.61 -4.36
C LEU A 213 1.85 0.71 -3.61
N TYR A 214 0.70 1.32 -3.44
CA TYR A 214 0.43 2.53 -2.68
C TYR A 214 -0.59 2.23 -1.59
N TYR A 215 -0.29 2.60 -0.35
CA TYR A 215 -1.25 2.59 0.76
C TYR A 215 -1.10 3.84 1.61
N ASN A 216 -2.15 4.68 1.67
CA ASN A 216 -2.21 5.89 2.51
C ASN A 216 -1.00 6.85 2.41
N GLY A 217 -0.30 6.86 1.27
CA GLY A 217 0.91 7.66 1.02
C GLY A 217 2.19 6.82 0.91
N LEU A 218 2.25 5.67 1.58
CA LEU A 218 3.39 4.77 1.59
C LEU A 218 3.50 3.99 0.27
N LYS A 219 4.68 4.06 -0.37
CA LYS A 219 5.05 3.28 -1.55
C LYS A 219 5.86 2.05 -1.12
N VAL A 220 5.20 1.07 -0.51
CA VAL A 220 5.88 0.01 0.27
C VAL A 220 6.92 -0.78 -0.53
N LEU A 221 6.70 -0.99 -1.84
CA LEU A 221 7.68 -1.67 -2.70
C LEU A 221 8.92 -0.80 -3.01
N ALA A 222 8.82 0.53 -2.97
CA ALA A 222 10.00 1.39 -3.10
C ALA A 222 10.85 1.33 -1.83
N LEU A 223 10.23 1.45 -0.65
CA LEU A 223 10.88 1.26 0.65
C LEU A 223 11.59 -0.11 0.77
N ALA A 224 10.99 -1.15 0.20
CA ALA A 224 11.59 -2.49 0.14
C ALA A 224 12.85 -2.58 -0.75
N ALA A 225 12.92 -1.78 -1.82
CA ALA A 225 14.08 -1.72 -2.72
C ALA A 225 15.18 -0.81 -2.16
N GLU A 226 14.78 0.29 -1.51
CA GLU A 226 15.64 1.26 -0.82
C GLU A 226 16.20 0.71 0.51
N SER A 227 15.79 -0.50 0.92
CA SER A 227 16.23 -1.19 2.15
C SER A 227 15.86 -0.43 3.44
N ASP A 228 14.66 0.14 3.49
CA ASP A 228 14.10 0.82 4.67
C ASP A 228 14.10 -0.12 5.91
N PRO A 229 14.58 0.33 7.08
CA PRO A 229 14.76 -0.53 8.27
C PRO A 229 13.45 -1.07 8.87
N ASN A 230 12.31 -0.51 8.50
CA ASN A 230 10.97 -0.96 8.90
C ASN A 230 10.41 -2.05 7.97
N VAL A 231 11.07 -2.30 6.83
CA VAL A 231 10.69 -3.34 5.86
C VAL A 231 11.51 -4.61 6.09
N ARG A 232 10.84 -5.76 6.03
CA ARG A 232 11.46 -7.08 6.02
C ARG A 232 10.96 -7.90 4.83
N THR A 233 11.84 -8.69 4.24
CA THR A 233 11.53 -9.53 3.07
C THR A 233 11.90 -10.98 3.33
N GLU A 234 10.98 -11.91 3.05
CA GLU A 234 11.16 -13.34 3.27
C GLU A 234 10.71 -14.18 2.09
N GLY A 235 11.30 -15.38 1.95
CA GLY A 235 10.89 -16.36 0.93
C GLY A 235 11.45 -16.06 -0.45
N HIS A 236 10.79 -16.57 -1.49
CA HIS A 236 11.31 -16.54 -2.85
C HIS A 236 10.90 -15.24 -3.58
N LEU A 237 11.61 -14.16 -3.27
CA LEU A 237 11.33 -12.80 -3.75
C LEU A 237 12.42 -12.31 -4.71
N ARG A 238 12.07 -11.57 -5.76
CA ARG A 238 13.03 -10.92 -6.68
C ARG A 238 12.56 -9.53 -7.12
N LEU A 239 13.40 -8.50 -6.93
CA LEU A 239 13.19 -7.16 -7.48
C LEU A 239 13.31 -7.16 -9.01
N VAL A 240 12.53 -6.32 -9.69
CA VAL A 240 12.57 -6.07 -11.13
C VAL A 240 12.74 -4.58 -11.37
N GLY A 241 13.85 -4.18 -12.01
CA GLY A 241 14.05 -2.80 -12.47
C GLY A 241 15.52 -2.39 -12.52
N GLU A 242 16.30 -2.78 -11.52
CA GLU A 242 17.73 -2.47 -11.45
C GLU A 242 18.55 -3.75 -11.26
N GLY A 243 19.70 -3.79 -11.93
CA GLY A 243 20.77 -4.72 -11.65
C GLY A 243 22.08 -3.95 -11.65
N PRO A 244 22.96 -4.12 -10.63
CA PRO A 244 24.29 -3.54 -10.69
C PRO A 244 25.07 -4.23 -11.83
N SER A 245 25.26 -3.53 -12.95
CA SER A 245 26.20 -3.95 -13.99
C SER A 245 27.64 -3.72 -13.54
N VAL A 246 28.06 -4.47 -12.51
CA VAL A 246 29.45 -4.57 -12.07
C VAL A 246 29.95 -5.97 -12.40
N LEU A 247 30.93 -6.02 -13.31
CA LEU A 247 31.62 -7.25 -13.65
C LEU A 247 32.53 -7.67 -12.48
N LEU A 248 32.06 -8.62 -11.67
CA LEU A 248 32.92 -9.40 -10.76
C LEU A 248 33.09 -10.81 -11.33
N SER A 249 33.87 -10.88 -12.40
CA SER A 249 34.46 -12.12 -12.89
C SER A 249 35.54 -12.59 -11.91
N ALA A 250 35.13 -13.40 -10.93
CA ALA A 250 36.03 -14.09 -10.01
C ALA A 250 35.51 -15.51 -9.77
N GLU A 251 35.90 -16.44 -10.64
CA GLU A 251 35.89 -17.86 -10.28
C GLU A 251 36.94 -18.07 -9.17
N THR A 252 36.52 -18.52 -7.99
CA THR A 252 37.43 -19.22 -7.08
C THR A 252 36.64 -20.23 -6.25
N THR A 253 36.90 -21.52 -6.48
CA THR A 253 36.41 -22.62 -5.66
C THR A 253 37.08 -22.59 -4.28
N ALA A 254 36.31 -22.27 -3.24
CA ALA A 254 36.80 -22.26 -1.86
C ALA A 254 36.73 -23.64 -1.21
N THR A 255 37.69 -24.51 -1.52
CA THR A 255 37.93 -25.75 -0.75
C THR A 255 38.77 -25.42 0.49
N THR A 256 38.41 -25.97 1.65
CA THR A 256 39.17 -25.80 2.89
C THR A 256 40.55 -26.47 2.86
N LEU A 257 41.57 -25.86 3.47
CA LEU A 257 42.60 -26.55 4.26
C LEU A 257 43.32 -25.56 5.22
N LEU A 258 44.23 -26.06 6.06
CA LEU A 258 44.71 -25.40 7.28
C LEU A 258 46.24 -25.16 7.32
N ALA A 259 46.61 -24.10 8.04
CA ALA A 259 47.75 -23.96 8.96
C ALA A 259 49.21 -23.71 8.46
N ASP A 260 49.91 -23.02 9.38
CA ASP A 260 51.32 -23.11 9.79
C ASP A 260 52.51 -22.44 9.04
N MET A 261 53.20 -21.56 9.82
CA MET A 261 54.66 -21.48 10.12
C MET A 261 55.70 -21.40 8.98
N ALA A 262 56.81 -20.62 9.07
CA ALA A 262 57.22 -19.55 9.99
C ALA A 262 58.48 -18.78 9.47
N THR A 263 58.69 -17.56 9.97
CA THR A 263 59.97 -16.82 10.22
C THR A 263 61.17 -16.86 9.26
N THR A 264 61.63 -15.68 8.82
CA THR A 264 63.02 -15.14 8.83
C THR A 264 62.91 -13.62 8.50
N ILE A 265 63.42 -12.64 9.26
CA ILE A 265 64.81 -12.26 9.64
C ILE A 265 65.59 -11.85 8.37
N MET A 266 66.13 -10.62 8.18
CA MET A 266 66.71 -9.67 9.15
C MET A 266 66.63 -8.17 8.70
N GLU A 267 66.54 -7.25 9.68
CA GLU A 267 67.15 -5.89 9.82
C GLU A 267 67.37 -4.95 8.60
N THR A 268 67.14 -3.62 8.71
CA THR A 268 68.09 -2.70 9.39
C THR A 268 67.46 -1.34 9.82
N THR A 269 67.66 -0.99 11.10
CA THR A 269 67.89 0.34 11.74
C THR A 269 67.52 1.63 10.96
N THR A 270 66.76 2.60 11.51
CA THR A 270 67.27 3.60 12.49
C THR A 270 66.14 4.37 13.23
N THR A 271 66.14 4.29 14.57
CA THR A 271 66.18 5.36 15.62
C THR A 271 65.63 6.77 15.28
N MET A 272 64.94 7.55 16.15
CA MET A 272 64.91 7.72 17.63
C MET A 272 63.44 7.94 18.12
N ALA A 273 62.95 7.61 19.34
CA ALA A 273 63.45 7.67 20.74
C ALA A 273 63.30 9.08 21.39
N THR A 274 62.75 9.30 22.61
CA THR A 274 62.20 8.37 23.64
C THR A 274 61.40 9.05 24.78
N THR A 275 60.36 8.38 25.32
CA THR A 275 59.87 8.43 26.74
C THR A 275 59.25 9.74 27.30
N THR A 276 58.56 9.82 28.46
CA THR A 276 58.45 8.93 29.66
C THR A 276 57.05 8.82 30.29
N THR A 277 56.71 7.62 30.81
CA THR A 277 55.85 7.33 32.01
C THR A 277 54.37 7.76 32.06
N ARG A 278 53.41 7.06 32.71
CA ARG A 278 53.33 5.72 33.35
C ARG A 278 51.84 5.40 33.66
N ARG A 279 51.53 4.12 33.94
CA ARG A 279 50.25 3.55 34.48
C ARG A 279 49.41 4.53 35.34
N GLY A 280 48.07 4.52 35.35
CA GLY A 280 47.08 3.58 34.82
C GLY A 280 46.23 2.91 35.92
N ARG A 281 44.93 2.63 35.63
CA ARG A 281 43.90 1.94 36.47
C ARG A 281 43.25 2.76 37.62
N SER A 282 41.98 3.12 37.43
CA SER A 282 41.00 3.53 38.46
C SER A 282 40.32 2.31 39.12
N PRO A 283 39.39 2.45 40.10
CA PRO A 283 39.16 3.54 41.07
C PRO A 283 38.98 3.04 42.54
N THR A 284 39.20 3.89 43.56
CA THR A 284 38.66 3.68 44.94
C THR A 284 38.46 4.97 45.75
N LEU A 285 37.20 5.25 46.11
CA LEU A 285 36.65 5.72 47.40
C LEU A 285 37.46 6.62 48.37
N ARG A 286 36.78 7.72 48.79
CA ARG A 286 36.80 8.39 50.13
C ARG A 286 38.06 9.20 50.53
N ASP A 287 37.98 10.30 51.28
CA ASP A 287 36.83 11.01 51.89
C ASP A 287 37.01 12.55 51.94
N SER A 288 35.93 13.27 52.31
CA SER A 288 35.83 14.64 52.88
C SER A 288 37.05 15.59 52.79
N THR A 289 36.93 16.77 52.17
CA THR A 289 36.47 18.04 52.82
C THR A 289 36.77 19.20 51.85
N THR A 290 36.04 20.31 51.63
CA THR A 290 34.61 20.75 51.63
C THR A 290 34.57 21.92 50.58
N GLN A 291 33.57 22.81 50.34
CA GLN A 291 32.28 23.19 50.94
C GLN A 291 31.41 23.91 49.86
N ASN A 292 30.24 24.49 50.25
CA ASN A 292 29.15 25.01 49.41
C ASN A 292 28.42 23.88 48.64
N THR A 293 27.12 23.60 48.81
CA THR A 293 25.91 24.47 48.87
C THR A 293 25.69 25.26 47.57
N ASP A 294 24.50 25.29 46.98
CA ASP A 294 23.18 24.89 47.49
C ASP A 294 22.50 23.77 46.66
N ASP A 295 21.36 23.30 47.17
CA ASP A 295 20.69 22.06 46.78
C ASP A 295 19.28 22.30 46.24
N LEU A 296 18.76 21.34 45.47
CA LEU A 296 17.34 20.99 45.25
C LEU A 296 16.23 22.07 45.09
N LEU A 297 15.51 21.94 43.97
CA LEU A 297 14.07 22.27 43.74
C LEU A 297 13.65 23.75 43.63
N VAL A 298 12.89 24.05 42.57
CA VAL A 298 11.44 24.36 42.63
C VAL A 298 10.88 24.38 41.20
N ALA A 299 9.59 24.05 41.03
CA ALA A 299 8.89 24.18 39.76
C ALA A 299 8.15 25.52 39.67
N SER A 300 8.23 26.18 38.52
CA SER A 300 7.32 27.25 38.10
C SER A 300 7.18 27.12 36.57
N ALA A 301 5.99 27.07 35.94
CA ALA A 301 4.70 27.73 36.23
C ALA A 301 4.70 29.22 35.88
N GLU A 302 4.90 29.52 34.59
CA GLU A 302 4.54 30.79 33.97
C GLU A 302 3.53 30.52 32.86
N CYS A 303 2.28 30.97 33.07
CA CYS A 303 1.23 30.99 32.06
C CYS A 303 0.97 32.44 31.66
N PRO A 304 0.87 32.76 30.36
CA PRO A 304 0.18 33.96 29.90
C PRO A 304 -1.34 33.70 29.91
N SER A 305 -1.98 34.18 30.97
CA SER A 305 -3.32 34.81 30.95
C SER A 305 -3.39 35.94 29.89
N ASP A 306 -4.52 36.31 29.31
CA ASP A 306 -5.89 35.77 29.22
C ASP A 306 -6.61 36.60 28.11
N ASP A 307 -7.95 36.64 28.13
CA ASP A 307 -8.84 37.71 27.61
C ASP A 307 -9.24 37.71 26.11
N GLU A 308 -10.56 37.81 25.91
CA GLU A 308 -11.37 38.13 24.70
C GLU A 308 -11.31 37.22 23.45
N ASP A 309 -12.41 36.90 22.75
CA ASP A 309 -13.82 37.31 22.88
C ASP A 309 -14.77 36.09 23.01
N LEU A 310 -15.91 36.28 23.68
CA LEU A 310 -17.07 35.39 23.63
C LEU A 310 -18.14 35.98 22.69
N GLU A 311 -18.57 35.25 21.65
CA GLU A 311 -19.93 35.43 21.11
C GLU A 311 -20.84 34.26 21.51
N GLU A 312 -21.69 34.57 22.48
CA GLU A 312 -22.78 33.74 22.98
C GLU A 312 -23.93 33.68 21.95
N CYS A 313 -24.43 32.47 21.66
CA CYS A 313 -25.68 32.25 20.92
C CYS A 313 -26.48 31.12 21.59
N GLU A 314 -27.09 31.47 22.73
CA GLU A 314 -28.08 30.64 23.44
C GLU A 314 -29.34 30.36 22.57
N PRO A 315 -30.13 29.31 22.86
CA PRO A 315 -31.12 28.78 21.94
C PRO A 315 -32.50 29.45 22.04
N SER A 316 -33.17 29.65 20.89
CA SER A 316 -34.59 29.98 20.83
C SER A 316 -35.47 28.73 20.90
N THR A 317 -36.44 28.71 21.81
CA THR A 317 -37.30 27.55 22.12
C THR A 317 -38.55 27.41 21.24
N GLU A 318 -39.22 26.27 21.40
CA GLU A 318 -40.68 26.05 21.25
C GLU A 318 -41.38 26.27 19.90
N SER A 319 -41.87 25.15 19.35
CA SER A 319 -43.31 25.03 19.04
C SER A 319 -43.80 23.58 19.17
N ILE A 320 -44.47 23.25 20.29
CA ILE A 320 -45.21 21.98 20.43
C ILE A 320 -46.60 22.17 19.81
N GLN A 321 -46.99 21.38 18.79
CA GLN A 321 -48.39 20.96 18.60
C GLN A 321 -48.61 19.87 17.54
N ASN A 322 -49.80 19.25 17.64
CA ASN A 322 -50.52 18.45 16.64
C ASN A 322 -50.00 17.04 16.29
N ILE A 323 -50.45 16.10 17.12
CA ILE A 323 -50.71 14.69 16.76
C ILE A 323 -51.91 14.64 15.78
N TYR A 324 -51.96 13.61 14.92
CA TYR A 324 -52.99 13.34 13.87
C TYR A 324 -52.91 14.29 12.65
N LEU A 325 -52.78 13.79 11.42
CA LEU A 325 -53.86 13.08 10.71
C LEU A 325 -53.39 12.04 9.65
N LEU A 326 -54.38 11.26 9.20
CA LEU A 326 -54.36 10.11 8.28
C LEU A 326 -53.38 10.11 7.09
N TRP A 327 -52.89 8.90 6.79
CA TRP A 327 -52.78 8.38 5.42
C TRP A 327 -53.42 6.98 5.34
N SER A 328 -54.14 6.70 4.24
CA SER A 328 -54.84 5.43 3.91
C SER A 328 -56.36 5.38 4.16
N PHE A 329 -57.12 6.24 3.49
CA PHE A 329 -58.17 5.81 2.54
C PHE A 329 -58.35 6.87 1.45
#